data_AF-A0A3D5SGU3-F1
#
_entry.id   AF-A0A3D5SGU3-F1
#
_cell.length_a   1.000
_cell.length_b   1.000
_cell.length_c   1.000
_cell.angle_alpha   90.00
_cell.angle_beta   90.00
_cell.angle_gamma   90.00
#
_symmetry.space_group_name_H-M   'P 1'
#
loop_
_entity.id
_entity.type
_entity.pdbx_description
1 polymer ?
#
loop_
_entity_poly.entity_id
_entity_poly.type
_entity_poly.pdbx_seq_one_letter_code
_entity_poly.pdbx_strand_id
1 'polypeptide(L)'
;IYLYNFDSSFVDYGTHYAKSKASIGNQAVSGFSNVISFKVGTKNIAAALPTKVLIKGDMNNDRRVNLVDFSIAAYWYKRSSPPTSVDLNGDGKVDLIDFSITAFYWTG
;
A
#
# COMPACT_ATOMS: atom_id res chain seq x y z
N ILE A 1 -1.28 8.35 -26.30
CA ILE A 1 -0.83 7.03 -25.77
C ILE A 1 0.63 7.19 -25.37
N TYR A 2 0.95 7.20 -24.08
CA TYR A 2 2.34 7.22 -23.62
C TYR A 2 2.80 5.78 -23.41
N LEU A 3 3.62 5.27 -24.33
CA LEU A 3 4.32 4.00 -24.17
C LEU A 3 5.81 4.32 -23.98
N TYR A 4 6.32 4.09 -22.77
CA TYR A 4 7.74 4.21 -22.46
C TYR A 4 8.33 2.81 -22.39
N ASN A 5 9.10 2.42 -23.40
CA ASN A 5 9.73 1.11 -23.49
C ASN A 5 11.08 1.14 -22.79
N PHE A 6 11.26 0.27 -21.80
CA PHE A 6 12.57 -0.04 -21.24
C PHE A 6 13.16 -1.22 -22.01
N ASP A 7 14.35 -1.04 -22.56
CA ASP A 7 15.16 -2.16 -23.06
C ASP A 7 15.56 -3.04 -21.87
N SER A 8 15.23 -4.32 -21.93
CA SER A 8 15.56 -5.32 -20.90
C SER A 8 16.46 -6.43 -21.44
N SER A 9 17.00 -6.27 -22.67
CA SER A 9 17.85 -7.26 -23.32
C SER A 9 19.15 -7.57 -22.55
N PHE A 10 19.61 -6.63 -21.72
CA PHE A 10 20.80 -6.79 -20.87
C PHE A 10 20.52 -7.49 -19.53
N VAL A 11 19.26 -7.82 -19.21
CA VAL A 11 18.91 -8.44 -17.93
C VAL A 11 19.06 -9.96 -18.04
N ASP A 12 20.06 -10.51 -17.36
CA ASP A 12 20.32 -11.95 -17.35
C ASP A 12 19.19 -12.77 -16.72
N TYR A 13 19.09 -14.05 -17.11
CA TYR A 13 18.21 -15.00 -16.43
C TYR A 13 18.64 -15.21 -14.97
N GLY A 14 17.67 -15.24 -14.06
CA GLY A 14 17.95 -15.47 -12.64
C GLY A 14 17.10 -14.61 -11.70
N THR A 15 17.50 -14.59 -10.43
CA THR A 15 16.86 -13.78 -9.38
C THR A 15 17.53 -12.41 -9.33
N HIS A 16 16.71 -11.37 -9.38
CA HIS A 16 17.13 -9.97 -9.32
C HIS A 16 16.47 -9.27 -8.14
N TYR A 17 17.09 -8.18 -7.71
CA TYR A 17 16.61 -7.37 -6.58
C TYR A 17 16.53 -5.91 -7.00
N ALA A 18 15.38 -5.29 -6.77
CA ALA A 18 15.12 -3.90 -7.09
C ALA A 18 14.78 -3.11 -5.82
N LYS A 19 15.22 -1.86 -5.78
CA LYS A 19 14.85 -0.86 -4.77
C LYS A 19 14.85 0.52 -5.43
N SER A 20 14.02 1.43 -4.97
CA SER A 20 13.91 2.78 -5.50
C SER A 20 14.41 3.81 -4.48
N LYS A 21 14.77 5.00 -4.97
CA LYS A 21 14.96 6.20 -4.15
C LYS A 21 14.53 7.40 -4.98
N ALA A 22 14.08 8.47 -4.35
CA ALA A 22 13.72 9.73 -5.00
C ALA A 22 14.83 10.75 -4.82
N SER A 23 14.98 11.65 -5.79
CA SER A 23 15.89 12.79 -5.71
C SER A 23 15.21 14.04 -6.26
N ILE A 24 15.37 15.15 -5.54
CA ILE A 24 14.91 16.47 -5.98
C ILE A 24 16.16 17.31 -6.29
N GLY A 25 16.59 17.24 -7.55
CA GLY A 25 17.78 17.95 -8.04
C GLY A 25 19.00 17.76 -7.14
N ASN A 26 19.71 18.85 -6.86
CA ASN A 26 20.89 18.87 -5.98
C ASN A 26 20.55 19.09 -4.49
N GLN A 27 19.28 18.99 -4.08
CA GLN A 27 18.86 19.34 -2.73
C GLN A 27 18.78 18.13 -1.80
N ALA A 28 17.99 17.13 -2.19
CA ALA A 28 17.70 16.00 -1.33
C ALA A 28 17.57 14.70 -2.10
N VAL A 29 18.03 13.62 -1.48
CA VAL A 29 17.87 12.24 -1.94
C VAL A 29 17.23 11.45 -0.80
N SER A 30 16.15 10.73 -1.07
CA SER A 30 15.52 9.86 -0.08
C SER A 30 16.41 8.68 0.28
N GLY A 31 16.11 8.01 1.39
CA GLY A 31 16.57 6.64 1.61
C GLY A 31 16.09 5.70 0.50
N PHE A 32 16.70 4.52 0.41
CA PHE A 32 16.18 3.46 -0.44
C PHE A 32 14.87 2.89 0.11
N SER A 33 13.99 2.47 -0.80
CA SER A 33 12.81 1.65 -0.48
C SER A 33 13.21 0.27 0.04
N ASN A 34 12.20 -0.47 0.49
CA ASN A 34 12.32 -1.91 0.67
C ASN A 34 12.78 -2.59 -0.63
N VAL A 35 13.56 -3.66 -0.47
CA VAL A 35 14.02 -4.48 -1.58
C VAL A 35 12.89 -5.41 -2.02
N ILE A 36 12.62 -5.44 -3.32
CA ILE A 36 11.70 -6.39 -3.96
C ILE A 36 12.54 -7.33 -4.80
N SER A 37 12.27 -8.64 -4.68
CA SER A 37 12.89 -9.65 -5.55
C SER A 37 11.96 -10.03 -6.70
N PHE A 38 12.54 -10.31 -7.86
CA PHE A 38 11.82 -10.85 -9.01
C PHE A 38 12.72 -11.82 -9.77
N LYS A 39 12.11 -12.69 -10.59
CA LYS A 39 12.84 -13.69 -11.36
C LYS A 39 12.64 -13.45 -12.85
N VAL A 40 13.73 -13.37 -13.60
CA VAL A 40 13.73 -13.37 -15.07
C VAL A 40 13.89 -14.81 -15.55
N GLY A 41 12.95 -15.24 -16.39
CA GLY A 41 12.81 -16.62 -16.83
C GLY A 41 11.96 -16.71 -18.10
N THR A 42 11.75 -17.92 -18.60
CA THR A 42 10.95 -18.18 -19.81
C THR A 42 9.44 -18.20 -19.56
N LYS A 43 9.01 -18.02 -18.30
CA LYS A 43 7.61 -18.06 -17.89
C LYS A 43 7.27 -16.87 -17.01
N ASN A 44 6.15 -16.24 -17.31
CA ASN A 44 5.54 -15.26 -16.42
C ASN A 44 4.77 -16.01 -15.32
N ILE A 45 5.14 -15.76 -14.07
CA ILE A 45 4.44 -16.28 -12.90
C ILE A 45 3.91 -15.07 -12.15
N ALA A 46 2.59 -14.98 -12.01
CA ALA A 46 1.98 -13.93 -11.20
C ALA A 46 2.50 -14.04 -9.77
N ALA A 47 2.89 -12.91 -9.18
CA ALA A 47 3.31 -12.89 -7.79
C ALA A 47 2.17 -13.42 -6.92
N ALA A 48 2.49 -14.40 -6.05
CA ALA A 48 1.54 -14.85 -5.06
C ALA A 48 1.24 -13.67 -4.14
N LEU A 49 0.02 -13.17 -4.26
CA LEU A 49 -0.52 -12.17 -3.37
C LEU A 49 -0.39 -12.72 -1.92
N PRO A 50 0.22 -11.97 -0.98
CA PRO A 50 0.42 -12.46 0.39
C PRO A 50 -0.91 -12.97 0.96
N THR A 51 -0.87 -14.02 1.78
CA THR A 51 -2.06 -14.55 2.48
C THR A 51 -2.83 -13.40 3.12
N LYS A 52 -4.16 -13.44 3.09
CA LYS A 52 -5.05 -12.37 3.62
C LYS A 52 -4.69 -12.09 5.07
N VAL A 53 -3.80 -11.14 5.32
CA VAL A 53 -3.57 -10.57 6.64
C VAL A 53 -4.73 -9.59 6.83
N LEU A 54 -5.52 -9.76 7.90
CA LEU A 54 -6.42 -8.69 8.30
C LEU A 54 -5.56 -7.52 8.75
N ILE A 55 -5.46 -6.50 7.92
CA ILE A 55 -4.81 -5.25 8.27
C ILE A 55 -5.86 -4.40 8.96
N LYS A 56 -5.61 -4.03 10.21
CA LYS A 56 -6.50 -3.11 10.92
C LYS A 56 -6.48 -1.77 10.19
N GLY A 57 -7.66 -1.23 9.85
CA GLY A 57 -7.77 -0.03 9.03
C GLY A 57 -7.94 -0.28 7.52
N ASP A 58 -7.83 -1.53 7.04
CA ASP A 58 -8.22 -1.91 5.67
C ASP A 58 -9.73 -2.17 5.64
N MET A 59 -10.49 -1.12 5.36
CA MET A 59 -11.95 -1.12 5.45
C MET A 59 -12.59 -1.66 4.17
N ASN A 60 -11.90 -1.57 3.03
CA ASN A 60 -12.37 -2.05 1.73
C ASN A 60 -11.86 -3.46 1.36
N ASN A 61 -10.99 -4.05 2.18
CA ASN A 61 -10.34 -5.36 1.98
C ASN A 61 -9.44 -5.43 0.72
N ASP A 62 -8.84 -4.30 0.30
CA ASP A 62 -7.93 -4.25 -0.84
C ASP A 62 -6.46 -4.55 -0.49
N ARG A 63 -6.19 -4.82 0.80
CA ARG A 63 -4.89 -5.14 1.40
C ARG A 63 -3.94 -3.96 1.48
N ARG A 64 -4.46 -2.76 1.38
CA ARG A 64 -3.77 -1.51 1.66
C ARG A 64 -4.57 -0.73 2.68
N VAL A 65 -3.89 0.18 3.35
CA VAL A 65 -4.54 1.23 4.13
C VAL A 65 -4.10 2.53 3.50
N ASN A 66 -4.99 3.14 2.75
CA ASN A 66 -4.67 4.33 1.96
C ASN A 66 -5.83 5.34 1.95
N LEU A 67 -5.80 6.23 0.96
CA LEU A 67 -6.79 7.29 0.83
C LEU A 67 -8.23 6.76 0.68
N VAL A 68 -8.40 5.55 0.15
CA VAL A 68 -9.72 4.90 0.02
C VAL A 68 -10.26 4.56 1.41
N ASP A 69 -9.48 3.92 2.27
CA ASP A 69 -9.91 3.60 3.64
C ASP A 69 -10.15 4.86 4.47
N PHE A 70 -9.29 5.86 4.30
CA PHE A 70 -9.50 7.18 4.90
C PHE A 70 -10.84 7.79 4.47
N SER A 71 -11.21 7.67 3.19
CA SER A 71 -12.49 8.17 2.68
C SER A 71 -13.69 7.42 3.28
N ILE A 72 -13.54 6.12 3.57
CA ILE A 72 -14.56 5.32 4.26
C ILE A 72 -14.71 5.77 5.72
N ALA A 73 -13.60 5.95 6.45
CA ALA A 73 -13.62 6.49 7.81
C ALA A 73 -14.26 7.89 7.84
N ALA A 74 -13.90 8.76 6.89
CA ALA A 74 -14.46 10.10 6.77
C ALA A 74 -15.94 10.13 6.44
N TYR A 75 -16.41 9.19 5.63
CA TYR A 75 -17.84 9.03 5.39
C TYR A 75 -18.61 8.75 6.69
N TRP A 76 -18.04 7.96 7.60
CA TRP A 76 -18.67 7.59 8.88
C TRP A 76 -18.42 8.55 10.04
N TYR A 77 -17.59 9.58 9.87
CA TYR A 77 -17.24 10.51 10.94
C TYR A 77 -18.46 11.11 11.62
N LYS A 78 -18.56 10.91 12.94
CA LYS A 78 -19.67 11.35 13.81
C LYS A 78 -21.07 10.88 13.39
N ARG A 79 -21.18 9.86 12.53
CA ARG A 79 -22.47 9.23 12.21
C ARG A 79 -22.84 8.22 13.28
N SER A 80 -24.14 8.00 13.44
CA SER A 80 -24.67 6.99 14.36
C SER A 80 -24.55 5.59 13.76
N SER A 81 -24.33 4.59 14.63
CA SER A 81 -24.28 3.17 14.29
C SER A 81 -23.31 2.84 13.14
N PRO A 82 -22.01 3.19 13.28
CA PRO A 82 -21.02 2.81 12.28
C PRO A 82 -20.89 1.27 12.22
N PRO A 83 -20.55 0.71 11.05
CA PRO A 83 -20.16 -0.69 10.94
C PRO A 83 -18.95 -0.97 11.83
N THR A 84 -18.90 -2.15 12.45
CA THR A 84 -17.76 -2.59 13.28
C THR A 84 -16.43 -2.67 12.53
N SER A 85 -16.46 -2.69 11.19
CA SER A 85 -15.25 -2.63 10.36
C SER A 85 -14.64 -1.23 10.26
N VAL A 86 -15.40 -0.18 10.60
CA VAL A 86 -14.98 1.23 10.49
C VAL A 86 -14.70 1.84 11.87
N ASP A 87 -15.41 1.37 12.90
CA ASP A 87 -15.10 1.62 14.32
C ASP A 87 -13.89 0.78 14.73
N LEU A 88 -12.70 1.36 14.61
CA LEU A 88 -11.43 0.66 14.76
C LEU A 88 -11.05 0.48 16.23
N ASN A 89 -11.53 1.32 17.13
CA ASN A 89 -11.28 1.17 18.57
C ASN A 89 -12.42 0.46 19.32
N GLY A 90 -13.58 0.28 18.70
CA GLY A 90 -14.73 -0.45 19.24
C GLY A 90 -15.57 0.35 20.24
N ASP A 91 -15.54 1.69 20.18
CA ASP A 91 -16.24 2.56 21.14
C ASP A 91 -17.63 3.04 20.68
N GLY A 92 -18.08 2.56 19.51
CA GLY A 92 -19.42 2.81 18.96
C GLY A 92 -19.56 4.10 18.17
N LYS A 93 -18.46 4.83 17.92
CA LYS A 93 -18.42 6.04 17.09
C LYS A 93 -17.21 5.99 16.16
N VAL A 94 -17.21 6.84 15.14
CA VAL A 94 -16.03 7.07 14.30
C VAL A 94 -15.57 8.48 14.52
N ASP A 95 -14.39 8.65 15.13
CA ASP A 95 -13.80 9.94 15.45
C ASP A 95 -12.29 10.00 15.16
N LEU A 96 -11.61 11.02 15.68
CA LEU A 96 -10.17 11.22 15.44
C LEU A 96 -9.29 10.06 15.92
N ILE A 97 -9.78 9.23 16.84
CA ILE A 97 -9.08 8.02 17.29
C ILE A 97 -9.02 7.02 16.14
N ASP A 98 -10.12 6.76 15.45
CA ASP A 98 -10.14 5.86 14.29
C ASP A 98 -9.26 6.37 13.17
N PHE A 99 -9.29 7.68 12.88
CA PHE A 99 -8.38 8.28 11.92
C PHE A 99 -6.91 8.10 12.31
N SER A 100 -6.59 8.19 13.60
CA SER A 100 -5.23 7.95 14.09
C SER A 100 -4.81 6.50 13.90
N ILE A 101 -5.75 5.55 14.04
CA ILE A 101 -5.51 4.13 13.76
C ILE A 101 -5.29 3.91 12.24
N THR A 102 -6.12 4.50 11.37
CA THR A 102 -5.93 4.43 9.91
C THR A 102 -4.57 5.00 9.50
N ALA A 103 -4.17 6.15 10.07
CA ALA A 103 -2.86 6.75 9.80
C ALA A 103 -1.70 5.89 10.30
N PHE A 104 -1.85 5.22 11.45
CA PHE A 104 -0.85 4.31 11.99
C PHE A 104 -0.61 3.10 11.06
N TYR A 105 -1.66 2.55 10.47
CA TYR A 105 -1.56 1.40 9.56
C TYR A 105 -1.32 1.75 8.09
N TRP A 106 -1.11 3.03 7.76
CA TRP A 106 -1.00 3.53 6.40
C TRP A 106 0.07 2.82 5.56
N THR A 107 -0.30 2.34 4.37
CA THR A 107 0.58 1.61 3.44
C THR A 107 0.87 2.35 2.14
N GLY A 108 0.17 3.46 1.86
CA GLY A 108 0.34 4.22 0.60
C GLY A 108 -0.74 3.98 -0.44
#